data_AF-A0A442SQA4-F1
#
_entry.id   AF-A0A442SQA4-F1
#
_cell.length_a   1.000
_cell.length_b   1.000
_cell.length_c   1.000
_cell.angle_alpha   90.00
_cell.angle_beta   90.00
_cell.angle_gamma   90.00
#
_symmetry.space_group_name_H-M   'P 1'
#
loop_
_entity.id
_entity.type
_entity.pdbx_description
1 polymer ?
#
loop_
_entity_poly.entity_id
_entity_poly.type
_entity_poly.pdbx_seq_one_letter_code
_entity_poly.pdbx_strand_id
1 'polypeptide(L)'
;RIADLSLRCLRALDLGWGPTNIELRWTRRGPVVIEVNPRLSGGPLSVQLAYGIDLISEHIKLVIGDEWNLRRRHSNVAAWRALLPDRDGILDWIDGDGRAAAIPGVTEVKLYAKPKT
;
A
#
# COMPACT_ATOMS: atom_id res chain seq x y z
N ARG A 1 14.23 9.42 11.34
CA ARG A 1 15.15 9.07 10.23
C ARG A 1 14.41 8.85 8.91
N ILE A 2 13.55 7.82 8.77
CA ILE A 2 12.79 7.61 7.51
C ILE A 2 11.81 8.77 7.27
N ALA A 3 10.98 9.12 8.26
CA ALA A 3 10.04 10.24 8.15
C ALA A 3 10.74 11.57 7.79
N ASP A 4 11.84 11.90 8.44
CA ASP A 4 12.60 13.13 8.14
C ASP A 4 13.16 13.13 6.71
N LEU A 5 13.67 11.99 6.23
CA LEU A 5 14.13 11.86 4.86
C LEU A 5 12.98 12.01 3.87
N SER A 6 11.83 11.37 4.12
CA SER A 6 10.61 11.52 3.33
C SER A 6 10.18 12.98 3.23
N LEU A 7 10.11 13.71 4.35
CA LEU A 7 9.76 15.14 4.36
C LEU A 7 10.75 16.01 3.58
N ARG A 8 12.05 15.69 3.63
CA ARG A 8 13.06 16.39 2.81
C ARG A 8 12.89 16.11 1.31
N CYS A 9 12.49 14.90 0.93
CA CYS A 9 12.19 14.57 -0.47
C CYS A 9 11.03 15.44 -0.99
N LEU A 10 9.96 15.55 -0.21
CA LEU A 10 8.80 16.36 -0.58
C LEU A 10 9.20 17.82 -0.84
N ARG A 11 9.99 18.41 0.07
CA ARG A 11 10.48 19.79 -0.10
C ARG A 11 11.41 19.94 -1.31
N ALA A 12 12.32 18.99 -1.53
CA ALA A 12 13.30 19.05 -2.61
C ALA A 12 12.66 18.92 -4.01
N LEU A 13 11.50 18.25 -4.09
CA LEU A 13 10.77 18.01 -5.34
C LEU A 13 9.54 18.92 -5.50
N ASP A 14 9.37 19.90 -4.61
CA ASP A 14 8.21 20.80 -4.56
C ASP A 14 6.85 20.06 -4.52
N LEU A 15 6.81 18.93 -3.80
CA LEU A 15 5.60 18.12 -3.61
C LEU A 15 4.90 18.52 -2.31
N GLY A 16 4.11 19.59 -2.38
CA GLY A 16 3.39 20.16 -1.24
C GLY A 16 1.93 19.72 -1.08
N TRP A 17 1.36 19.01 -2.05
CA TRP A 17 -0.07 18.70 -2.08
C TRP A 17 -0.34 17.26 -2.53
N GLY A 18 -1.33 16.63 -1.89
CA GLY A 18 -1.76 15.27 -2.20
C GLY A 18 -0.88 14.17 -1.60
N PRO A 19 -1.30 12.91 -1.77
CA PRO A 19 -0.56 11.75 -1.29
C PRO A 19 0.74 11.56 -2.07
N THR A 20 1.78 11.09 -1.39
CA THR A 20 3.05 10.72 -2.02
C THR A 20 3.52 9.37 -1.52
N ASN A 21 3.84 8.47 -2.45
CA ASN A 21 4.49 7.19 -2.18
C ASN A 21 6.01 7.35 -2.31
N ILE A 22 6.76 7.03 -1.27
CA ILE A 22 8.22 7.13 -1.26
C ILE A 22 8.80 5.76 -0.96
N GLU A 23 9.66 5.30 -1.86
CA GLU A 23 10.35 4.02 -1.74
C GLU A 23 11.76 4.25 -1.23
N LEU A 24 12.13 3.51 -0.17
CA LEU A 24 13.43 3.63 0.47
C LEU A 24 14.07 2.26 0.63
N ARG A 25 15.40 2.23 0.56
CA ARG A 25 16.21 1.07 0.92
C ARG A 25 17.00 1.36 2.18
N TRP A 26 16.88 0.51 3.19
CA TRP A 26 17.73 0.61 4.38
C TRP A 26 19.10 0.00 4.08
N THR A 27 20.17 0.75 4.32
CA THR A 27 21.57 0.31 4.13
C THR A 27 22.35 0.41 5.44
N ARG A 28 23.58 -0.13 5.47
CA ARG A 28 24.50 0.06 6.61
C ARG A 28 24.79 1.53 6.93
N ARG A 29 24.62 2.44 5.97
CA ARG A 29 24.82 3.90 6.13
C ARG A 29 23.52 4.66 6.41
N GLY A 30 22.37 3.96 6.50
CA GLY A 30 21.05 4.55 6.68
C GLY A 30 20.13 4.42 5.46
N PRO A 31 18.96 5.07 5.49
CA PRO A 31 17.98 4.97 4.42
C PRO A 31 18.43 5.75 3.17
N VAL A 32 18.26 5.13 2.00
CA VAL A 32 18.51 5.71 0.68
C VAL A 32 17.19 5.76 -0.07
N VAL A 33 16.89 6.90 -0.70
CA VAL A 33 15.70 7.09 -1.53
C VAL A 33 15.89 6.33 -2.84
N ILE A 34 14.87 5.54 -3.22
CA ILE A 34 14.82 4.84 -4.51
C ILE A 34 13.90 5.61 -5.45
N GLU A 35 12.71 5.98 -4.98
CA GLU A 35 11.68 6.60 -5.81
C GLU A 35 10.77 7.51 -4.98
N VAL A 36 10.27 8.58 -5.60
CA VAL A 36 9.26 9.50 -5.02
C VAL A 36 8.18 9.75 -6.06
N ASN A 37 6.94 9.40 -5.74
CA ASN A 37 5.81 9.46 -6.65
C ASN A 37 4.62 10.21 -6.02
N PRO A 38 4.10 11.29 -6.63
CA PRO A 38 2.97 12.07 -6.12
C PRO A 38 1.62 11.37 -6.38
N ARG A 39 1.46 10.17 -5.81
CA ARG A 39 0.24 9.35 -5.87
C ARG A 39 0.10 8.51 -4.61
N LEU A 40 -1.09 7.94 -4.41
CA LEU A 40 -1.28 6.84 -3.47
C LEU A 40 -0.41 5.63 -3.85
N SER A 41 0.01 4.88 -2.83
CA SER A 41 0.67 3.59 -3.05
C SER A 41 -0.31 2.57 -3.62
N GLY A 42 0.20 1.47 -4.19
CA GLY A 42 -0.65 0.39 -4.72
C GLY A 42 -1.37 -0.44 -3.64
N GLY A 43 -1.22 -0.12 -2.36
CA GLY A 43 -1.81 -0.87 -1.25
C GLY A 43 -2.37 0.03 -0.15
N PRO A 44 -3.30 0.98 -0.44
CA PRO A 44 -3.85 1.90 0.55
C PRO A 44 -4.65 1.18 1.64
N LEU A 45 -5.22 0.00 1.33
CA LEU A 45 -5.94 -0.85 2.29
C LEU A 45 -5.06 -1.21 3.50
N SER A 46 -3.74 -1.36 3.33
CA SER A 46 -2.85 -1.66 4.45
C SER A 46 -2.84 -0.56 5.51
N VAL A 47 -2.95 0.71 5.10
CA VAL A 47 -3.05 1.86 6.01
C VAL A 47 -4.40 1.87 6.74
N GLN A 48 -5.47 1.49 6.04
CA GLN A 48 -6.79 1.36 6.64
C GLN A 48 -6.83 0.23 7.68
N LEU A 49 -6.28 -0.94 7.38
CA LEU A 49 -6.25 -2.07 8.31
C LEU A 49 -5.28 -1.86 9.49
N ALA A 50 -4.17 -1.16 9.27
CA ALA A 50 -3.21 -0.86 10.34
C ALA A 50 -3.68 0.27 11.25
N TYR A 51 -4.26 1.34 10.68
CA TYR A 51 -4.49 2.60 11.40
C TYR A 51 -5.93 3.11 11.40
N GLY A 52 -6.82 2.50 10.63
CA GLY A 52 -8.24 2.87 10.54
C GLY A 52 -8.48 4.10 9.66
N ILE A 53 -7.55 4.41 8.76
CA ILE A 53 -7.59 5.57 7.86
C ILE A 53 -7.82 5.08 6.43
N ASP A 54 -8.98 5.40 5.86
CA ASP A 54 -9.27 5.16 4.45
C ASP A 54 -8.65 6.28 3.60
N LEU A 55 -7.41 6.08 3.17
CA LEU A 55 -6.67 7.09 2.41
C LEU A 55 -7.34 7.50 1.09
N ILE A 56 -8.13 6.61 0.47
CA ILE A 56 -8.81 6.93 -0.78
C ILE A 56 -9.94 7.92 -0.48
N SER A 57 -10.81 7.55 0.46
CA SER A 57 -11.95 8.39 0.84
C SER A 57 -11.51 9.73 1.41
N GLU A 58 -10.48 9.75 2.28
CA GLU A 58 -9.95 10.99 2.84
C GLU A 58 -9.26 11.87 1.80
N HIS A 59 -8.61 11.27 0.78
CA HIS A 59 -8.06 12.05 -0.33
C HIS A 59 -9.16 12.63 -1.21
N ILE A 60 -10.23 11.87 -1.52
CA ILE A 60 -11.38 12.39 -2.28
C ILE A 60 -12.00 13.58 -1.56
N LYS A 61 -12.26 13.47 -0.25
CA LYS A 61 -12.79 14.57 0.57
C LYS A 61 -11.91 15.82 0.48
N LEU A 62 -10.60 15.65 0.65
CA LEU A 62 -9.64 16.74 0.48
C LEU A 62 -9.75 17.42 -0.90
N VAL A 63 -9.90 16.64 -1.97
CA VAL A 63 -9.97 17.16 -3.35
C VAL A 63 -11.28 17.92 -3.62
N ILE A 64 -12.41 17.44 -3.10
CA ILE A 64 -13.72 18.08 -3.31
C ILE A 64 -13.99 19.24 -2.34
N GLY A 65 -13.08 19.50 -1.38
CA GLY A 65 -13.22 20.57 -0.39
C GLY A 65 -14.01 20.18 0.86
N ASP A 66 -14.29 18.89 1.05
CA ASP A 66 -14.97 18.36 2.23
C ASP A 66 -14.01 18.20 3.42
N GLU A 67 -14.58 18.09 4.61
CA GLU A 67 -13.82 17.79 5.83
C GLU A 67 -13.24 16.37 5.75
N TRP A 68 -11.92 16.27 5.94
CA TRP A 68 -11.16 15.02 5.94
C TRP A 68 -10.50 14.79 7.31
N ASN A 69 -10.23 13.53 7.65
CA ASN A 69 -9.70 13.13 8.96
C ASN A 69 -8.68 12.00 8.86
N LEU A 70 -7.40 12.34 9.09
CA LEU A 70 -6.28 11.37 9.13
C LEU A 70 -5.92 10.92 10.55
N ARG A 71 -6.81 11.09 11.53
CA ARG A 71 -6.59 10.62 12.91
C ARG A 71 -6.58 9.10 12.96
N ARG A 72 -5.47 8.53 13.39
CA ARG A 72 -5.34 7.08 13.64
C ARG A 72 -6.37 6.64 14.68
N ARG A 73 -7.07 5.54 14.41
CA ARG A 73 -8.09 4.95 15.29
C ARG A 73 -7.57 3.74 16.07
N HIS A 74 -6.64 3.01 15.48
CA HIS A 74 -5.96 1.88 16.09
C HIS A 74 -4.50 1.80 15.62
N SER A 75 -3.77 0.81 16.12
CA SER A 75 -2.37 0.57 15.78
C SER A 75 -2.11 -0.93 15.65
N ASN A 76 -2.59 -1.49 14.54
CA ASN A 76 -2.45 -2.90 14.19
C ASN A 76 -1.31 -3.10 13.19
N VAL A 77 -1.00 -4.36 12.91
CA VAL A 77 -0.07 -4.74 11.84
C VAL A 77 -0.88 -5.21 10.63
N ALA A 78 -0.58 -4.67 9.46
CA ALA A 78 -1.12 -5.13 8.19
C ALA A 78 0.03 -5.49 7.25
N ALA A 79 -0.12 -6.57 6.51
CA ALA A 79 0.82 -7.04 5.51
C ALA A 79 0.06 -7.61 4.32
N TRP A 80 0.70 -7.64 3.17
CA TRP A 80 0.20 -8.31 1.98
C TRP A 80 1.31 -9.19 1.42
N ARG A 81 0.93 -10.23 0.70
CA ARG A 81 1.84 -11.16 0.05
C ARG A 81 1.36 -11.41 -1.37
N ALA A 82 2.22 -11.13 -2.35
CA ALA A 82 2.03 -11.65 -3.69
C ALA A 82 2.43 -13.13 -3.74
N LEU A 83 1.59 -13.95 -4.36
CA LEU A 83 1.98 -15.28 -4.83
C LEU A 83 2.31 -15.13 -6.31
N LEU A 84 3.60 -15.30 -6.63
CA LEU A 84 4.12 -15.22 -7.99
C LEU A 84 4.56 -16.63 -8.44
N PRO A 85 4.31 -17.01 -9.69
CA PRO A 85 4.82 -18.26 -10.22
C PRO A 85 6.36 -18.25 -10.26
N ASP A 86 6.95 -19.44 -10.13
CA ASP A 86 8.42 -19.63 -10.18
C ASP A 86 8.96 -19.63 -11.62
N ARG A 87 8.07 -19.71 -12.61
CA ARG A 87 8.38 -19.85 -14.03
C ARG A 87 7.23 -19.34 -14.91
N ASP A 88 7.51 -19.18 -16.18
CA ASP A 88 6.50 -18.89 -17.20
C ASP A 88 5.66 -20.13 -17.52
N GLY A 89 4.39 -19.93 -17.86
CA GLY A 89 3.49 -21.01 -18.24
C GLY A 89 2.06 -20.55 -18.54
N ILE A 90 1.18 -21.51 -18.79
CA ILE A 90 -0.26 -21.30 -18.94
C ILE A 90 -0.91 -21.67 -17.61
N LEU A 91 -1.67 -20.74 -17.03
CA LEU A 91 -2.44 -20.99 -15.82
C LEU A 91 -3.60 -21.95 -16.13
N ASP A 92 -3.57 -23.14 -15.51
CA ASP A 92 -4.59 -24.18 -15.72
C ASP A 92 -5.75 -24.04 -14.74
N TRP A 93 -5.48 -23.99 -13.43
CA TRP A 93 -6.49 -23.69 -12.40
C TRP A 93 -5.88 -23.04 -11.16
N ILE A 94 -6.73 -22.50 -10.30
CA ILE A 94 -6.38 -21.99 -8.97
C ILE A 94 -7.27 -22.74 -7.95
N ASP A 95 -6.70 -23.23 -6.86
CA ASP A 95 -7.41 -23.82 -5.71
C ASP A 95 -6.94 -23.17 -4.39
N GLY A 96 -7.74 -23.32 -3.34
CA GLY A 96 -7.37 -22.96 -1.97
C GLY A 96 -7.59 -21.49 -1.59
N ASP A 97 -8.12 -20.67 -2.49
CA ASP A 97 -8.50 -19.28 -2.24
C ASP A 97 -9.56 -19.17 -1.13
N GLY A 98 -10.59 -20.01 -1.16
CA GLY A 98 -11.59 -20.07 -0.10
C GLY A 98 -11.01 -20.50 1.25
N ARG A 99 -10.08 -21.47 1.25
CA ARG A 99 -9.36 -21.90 2.46
C ARG A 99 -8.47 -20.79 3.01
N ALA A 100 -7.79 -20.06 2.14
CA ALA A 100 -6.95 -18.93 2.52
C ALA A 100 -7.78 -17.79 3.12
N ALA A 101 -8.94 -17.46 2.51
CA ALA A 101 -9.85 -16.43 3.00
C ALA A 101 -10.45 -16.77 4.37
N ALA A 102 -10.56 -18.05 4.73
CA ALA A 102 -11.07 -18.51 6.02
C ALA A 102 -10.03 -18.45 7.16
N ILE A 103 -8.75 -18.19 6.87
CA ILE A 103 -7.72 -18.11 7.90
C ILE A 103 -7.95 -16.86 8.77
N PRO A 104 -8.03 -17.00 10.11
CA PRO A 104 -8.16 -15.85 11.00
C PRO A 104 -7.06 -14.80 10.76
N GLY A 105 -7.47 -13.56 10.54
CA GLY A 105 -6.56 -12.44 10.23
C GLY A 105 -6.30 -12.20 8.75
N VAL A 106 -6.76 -13.09 7.86
CA VAL A 106 -6.80 -12.79 6.42
C VAL A 106 -8.02 -11.91 6.13
N THR A 107 -7.76 -10.68 5.69
CA THR A 107 -8.84 -9.74 5.33
C THR A 107 -9.25 -9.84 3.87
N GLU A 108 -8.31 -10.12 2.96
CA GLU A 108 -8.58 -10.17 1.53
C GLU A 108 -7.71 -11.23 0.85
N VAL A 109 -8.31 -11.99 -0.06
CA VAL A 109 -7.62 -12.83 -1.04
C VAL A 109 -8.10 -12.39 -2.42
N LYS A 110 -7.17 -12.03 -3.29
CA LYS A 110 -7.49 -11.51 -4.63
C LYS A 110 -6.72 -12.27 -5.71
N LEU A 111 -7.46 -12.84 -6.65
CA LEU A 111 -6.93 -13.52 -7.82
C LEU A 111 -6.85 -12.53 -8.99
N TYR A 112 -5.62 -12.26 -9.45
CA TYR A 112 -5.37 -11.32 -10.55
C TYR A 112 -5.22 -12.00 -11.91
N ALA A 113 -5.07 -13.33 -11.93
CA ALA A 113 -5.04 -14.14 -13.13
C ALA A 113 -6.19 -15.15 -13.09
N LYS A 114 -6.65 -15.56 -14.26
CA LYS A 114 -7.63 -16.64 -14.45
C LYS A 114 -7.12 -17.58 -15.53
N PRO A 115 -7.48 -18.87 -15.48
CA PRO A 115 -7.25 -19.77 -16.60
C PRO A 115 -7.80 -19.20 -17.89
N LYS A 116 -7.08 -19.39 -18.99
CA LYS A 116 -7.62 -19.11 -20.32
C LYS A 116 -8.59 -20.24 -20.64
N THR A 117 -9.89 -19.94 -20.66
CA THR A 117 -10.92 -20.79 -21.28
C THR A 117 -10.60 -21.04 -22.73
#